data_AF-A0A821GAE9-F1
#
_entry.id   AF-A0A821GAE9-F1
#
_cell.length_a   1.000
_cell.length_b   1.000
_cell.length_c   1.000
_cell.angle_alpha   90.00
_cell.angle_beta   90.00
_cell.angle_gamma   90.00
#
_symmetry.space_group_name_H-M   'P 1'
#
loop_
_entity.id
_entity.type
_entity.pdbx_description
1 polymer ?
#
loop_
_entity_poly.entity_id
_entity_poly.type
_entity_poly.pdbx_seq_one_letter_code
_entity_poly.pdbx_strand_id
1 'polypeptide(L)'
;HFKSQCKQINETCKTCGEQCVDLKLHNCSQVEKCIHCQQNHKSNALKCPVVKSYRAELTKKILDINSGSLPKPMPKNNIFKYNYTYDASNFPPLPHAQSNFNSNNPMMIKLDDLIEKMTEVKEHLATLAINNEKFEQFIQDKNQHDDLTKQQIDSLLNNDNAIKKDLVQHSLLIERHENMFIKLLIPMFEDLFTLIAGQNQDKRGNTLDADLKCRLDRYLIQMKKTREGKSCLI
;
A
#
# COMPACT_ATOMS: atom_id res chain seq x y z
N HIS A 1 -20.99 12.84 14.79
CA HIS A 1 -21.15 12.50 13.36
C HIS A 1 -20.03 11.62 12.76
N PHE A 2 -18.90 11.34 13.44
CA PHE A 2 -17.76 10.59 12.87
C PHE A 2 -17.75 9.06 13.07
N LYS A 3 -18.77 8.46 13.71
CA LYS A 3 -18.80 6.99 13.97
C LYS A 3 -19.55 6.17 12.91
N SER A 4 -20.16 6.79 11.90
CA SER A 4 -21.06 6.11 10.95
C SER A 4 -20.42 5.65 9.63
N GLN A 5 -19.13 5.94 9.39
CA GLN A 5 -18.47 5.63 8.11
C GLN A 5 -17.45 4.49 8.15
N CYS A 6 -17.19 3.86 9.30
CA CYS A 6 -16.37 2.64 9.35
C CYS A 6 -17.29 1.42 9.37
N LYS A 7 -17.80 1.01 8.19
CA LYS A 7 -18.41 -0.31 8.02
C LYS A 7 -17.28 -1.32 7.89
N GLN A 8 -16.83 -1.91 9.00
CA GLN A 8 -16.00 -3.10 8.94
C GLN A 8 -16.84 -4.20 8.27
N ILE A 9 -16.38 -4.68 7.11
CA ILE A 9 -17.05 -5.72 6.31
C ILE A 9 -17.10 -7.06 7.06
N ASN A 10 -16.14 -7.27 7.97
CA ASN A 10 -16.01 -8.45 8.80
C ASN A 10 -16.14 -8.06 10.27
N GLU A 11 -17.00 -8.75 11.01
CA GLU A 11 -17.16 -8.59 12.45
C GLU A 11 -16.07 -9.41 13.18
N THR A 12 -15.41 -8.80 14.17
CA THR A 12 -14.36 -9.49 14.93
C THR A 12 -14.98 -10.26 16.09
N CYS A 13 -14.67 -11.55 16.21
CA CYS A 13 -15.08 -12.34 17.36
C CYS A 13 -14.43 -11.81 18.65
N LYS A 14 -15.25 -11.46 19.64
CA LYS A 14 -14.79 -10.86 20.91
C LYS A 14 -13.92 -11.79 21.75
N THR A 15 -13.98 -13.10 21.52
CA THR A 15 -13.34 -14.12 22.35
C THR A 15 -12.03 -14.62 21.75
N CYS A 16 -11.94 -14.79 20.42
CA CYS A 16 -10.73 -15.29 19.75
C CYS A 16 -9.99 -14.21 18.94
N GLY A 17 -10.60 -13.04 18.72
CA GLY A 17 -9.99 -11.93 17.96
C GLY A 17 -9.95 -12.15 16.45
N GLU A 18 -10.58 -13.21 15.94
CA GLU A 18 -10.59 -13.58 14.51
C GLU A 18 -11.65 -12.76 13.75
N GLN A 19 -11.31 -12.27 12.56
CA GLN A 19 -12.23 -11.53 11.70
C GLN A 19 -13.14 -12.53 10.98
N CYS A 20 -14.46 -12.39 11.14
CA CYS A 20 -15.44 -13.30 10.58
C CYS A 20 -16.50 -12.53 9.80
N VAL A 21 -16.98 -13.12 8.72
CA VAL A 21 -18.05 -12.54 7.89
C VAL A 21 -19.40 -12.66 8.62
N ASP A 22 -19.60 -13.71 9.41
CA ASP A 22 -20.82 -13.94 10.20
C ASP A 22 -20.47 -14.45 11.62
N LEU A 23 -20.81 -13.69 12.66
CA LEU A 23 -20.58 -14.10 14.05
C LEU A 23 -21.38 -15.35 14.46
N LYS A 24 -22.51 -15.64 13.79
CA LYS A 24 -23.42 -16.75 14.14
C LYS A 24 -22.92 -18.12 13.65
N LEU A 25 -22.05 -18.16 12.65
CA LEU A 25 -21.50 -19.38 12.04
C LEU A 25 -20.05 -19.64 12.45
N HIS A 26 -19.47 -18.77 13.28
CA HIS A 26 -18.08 -18.86 13.69
C HIS A 26 -17.86 -19.95 14.76
N ASN A 27 -17.05 -20.95 14.43
CA ASN A 27 -16.59 -21.95 15.38
C ASN A 27 -15.45 -21.37 16.25
N CYS A 28 -15.81 -20.79 17.39
CA CYS A 28 -14.90 -20.07 18.26
C CYS A 28 -13.89 -21.00 18.94
N SER A 29 -12.62 -20.85 18.60
CA SER A 29 -11.49 -21.60 19.17
C SER A 29 -11.14 -21.25 20.64
N GLN A 30 -11.81 -20.24 21.24
CA GLN A 30 -11.61 -19.74 22.62
C GLN A 30 -10.19 -19.28 22.99
N VAL A 31 -9.24 -19.34 22.07
CA VAL A 31 -7.86 -18.87 22.25
C VAL A 31 -7.73 -17.51 21.58
N GLU A 32 -7.34 -16.50 22.35
CA GLU A 32 -7.04 -15.16 21.83
C GLU A 32 -5.86 -15.23 20.85
N LYS A 33 -6.14 -14.98 19.56
CA LYS A 33 -5.10 -14.86 18.53
C LYS A 33 -4.74 -13.38 18.35
N CYS A 34 -3.47 -13.13 18.11
CA CYS A 34 -2.98 -11.79 17.83
C CYS A 34 -3.51 -11.29 16.48
N ILE A 35 -4.09 -10.10 16.45
CA ILE A 35 -4.62 -9.49 15.21
C ILE A 35 -3.52 -9.21 14.17
N HIS A 36 -2.26 -9.08 14.60
CA HIS A 36 -1.14 -8.71 13.73
C HIS A 36 -0.39 -9.90 13.14
N CYS A 37 -0.33 -11.03 13.84
CA CYS A 37 0.43 -12.21 13.39
C CYS A 37 -0.35 -13.52 13.46
N GLN A 38 -1.62 -13.48 13.88
CA GLN A 38 -2.55 -14.61 14.00
C GLN A 38 -2.06 -15.75 14.90
N GLN A 39 -1.00 -15.52 15.69
CA GLN A 39 -0.44 -16.48 16.65
C GLN A 39 -1.15 -16.40 18.01
N ASN A 40 -1.02 -17.46 18.80
CA ASN A 40 -1.68 -17.62 20.12
C ASN A 40 -1.02 -16.74 21.20
N HIS A 41 -1.28 -15.44 21.17
CA HIS A 41 -0.93 -14.50 22.22
C HIS A 41 -1.74 -13.20 22.07
N LYS A 42 -1.81 -12.41 23.14
CA LYS A 42 -2.42 -11.07 23.11
C LYS A 42 -1.74 -10.16 22.08
N SER A 43 -2.54 -9.33 21.41
CA SER A 43 -2.06 -8.47 20.30
C SER A 43 -0.98 -7.46 20.69
N ASN A 44 -0.97 -6.98 21.94
CA ASN A 44 0.05 -6.07 22.46
C ASN A 44 1.13 -6.80 23.30
N ALA A 45 1.20 -8.13 23.23
CA ALA A 45 2.22 -8.87 23.95
C ALA A 45 3.59 -8.68 23.30
N LEU A 46 4.65 -8.61 24.13
CA LEU A 46 6.06 -8.63 23.71
C LEU A 46 6.45 -9.88 22.91
N LYS A 47 5.58 -10.90 22.91
CA LYS A 47 5.72 -12.14 22.13
C LYS A 47 5.35 -11.96 20.66
N CYS A 48 4.68 -10.85 20.28
CA CYS A 48 4.34 -10.58 18.88
C CYS A 48 5.56 -10.07 18.10
N PRO A 49 5.99 -10.78 17.03
CA PRO A 49 7.11 -10.33 16.20
C PRO A 49 6.88 -8.95 15.58
N VAL A 50 5.64 -8.66 15.17
CA VAL A 50 5.24 -7.40 14.53
C VAL A 50 5.28 -6.23 15.51
N VAL A 51 4.80 -6.42 16.74
CA VAL A 51 4.91 -5.37 17.78
C VAL A 51 6.36 -5.17 18.20
N LYS A 52 7.16 -6.24 18.24
CA LYS A 52 8.59 -6.16 18.56
C LYS A 52 9.36 -5.37 17.50
N SER A 53 9.12 -5.60 16.21
CA SER A 53 9.76 -4.83 15.13
C SER A 53 9.29 -3.38 15.14
N TYR A 54 7.99 -3.13 15.30
CA TYR A 54 7.43 -1.78 15.36
C TYR A 54 8.01 -0.96 16.53
N ARG A 55 8.11 -1.55 17.73
CA ARG A 55 8.76 -0.89 18.88
C ARG A 55 10.26 -0.68 18.64
N ALA A 56 10.96 -1.65 18.06
CA ALA A 56 12.39 -1.49 17.76
C ALA A 56 12.64 -0.35 16.75
N GLU A 57 11.77 -0.20 15.74
CA GLU A 57 11.86 0.85 14.75
C GLU A 57 11.55 2.24 15.33
N LEU A 58 10.56 2.33 16.23
CA LEU A 58 10.29 3.55 17.00
C LEU A 58 11.49 3.97 17.86
N THR A 59 12.10 3.01 18.58
CA THR A 59 13.27 3.30 19.43
C THR A 59 14.51 3.66 18.59
N LYS A 60 14.70 3.04 17.42
CA LYS A 60 15.81 3.35 16.52
C LYS A 60 15.76 4.81 16.04
N LYS A 61 14.56 5.29 15.65
CA LYS A 61 14.36 6.69 15.26
C LYS A 61 14.66 7.69 16.39
N ILE A 62 14.41 7.32 17.65
CA ILE A 62 14.72 8.18 18.81
C ILE A 62 16.23 8.21 19.10
N LEU A 63 16.92 7.07 18.94
CA LEU A 63 18.36 6.99 19.17
C LEU A 63 19.17 7.66 18.06
N ASP A 64 18.72 7.59 16.80
CA ASP A 64 19.36 8.26 15.66
C ASP A 64 19.27 9.80 15.73
N ILE A 65 18.27 10.34 16.45
CA ILE A 65 18.16 11.79 16.74
C ILE A 65 19.24 12.25 17.72
N ASN A 66 19.72 11.37 18.60
CA ASN A 66 20.75 11.69 19.60
C ASN A 66 22.19 11.43 19.11
N SER A 67 22.38 10.80 17.96
CA SER A 67 23.70 10.50 17.38
C SER A 67 24.08 11.41 16.20
N GLY A 68 23.31 12.47 15.94
CA GLY A 68 23.65 13.53 14.99
C GLY A 68 24.43 14.70 15.60
N SER A 69 25.77 14.68 15.46
CA SER A 69 26.68 15.84 15.45
C SER A 69 26.48 16.98 16.47
N LEU A 70 27.30 16.98 17.53
CA LEU A 70 27.59 18.20 18.31
C LEU A 70 28.12 19.33 17.39
N PRO A 71 27.54 20.53 17.42
CA PRO A 71 28.24 21.73 16.96
C PRO A 71 29.32 22.11 17.99
N LYS A 72 30.51 22.45 17.49
CA LYS A 72 31.63 23.02 18.26
C LYS A 72 31.18 24.20 19.15
N PRO A 73 31.74 24.38 20.36
CA PRO A 73 31.53 25.60 21.12
C PRO A 73 32.24 26.78 20.43
N MET A 74 31.50 27.82 20.08
CA MET A 74 32.06 29.11 19.67
C MET A 74 32.51 29.94 20.89
N PRO A 75 33.47 30.87 20.71
CA PRO A 75 34.28 31.41 21.80
C PRO A 75 33.57 32.52 22.59
N LYS A 76 33.87 32.58 23.89
CA LYS A 76 33.46 33.66 24.79
C LYS A 76 34.23 34.94 24.44
N ASN A 77 33.54 35.96 23.95
CA ASN A 77 34.06 37.32 23.89
C ASN A 77 33.98 37.97 25.28
N ASN A 78 35.10 37.97 26.00
CA ASN A 78 35.33 38.85 27.15
C ASN A 78 35.88 40.18 26.63
N ILE A 79 35.09 41.25 26.70
CA ILE A 79 35.56 42.61 26.43
C ILE A 79 35.09 43.53 27.58
N PHE A 80 36.02 43.81 28.49
CA PHE A 80 36.49 45.14 28.87
C PHE A 80 37.08 45.11 30.28
N LYS A 81 38.40 45.34 30.31
CA LYS A 81 39.24 45.49 31.48
C LYS A 81 39.35 47.00 31.71
N TYR A 82 38.72 47.51 32.75
CA TYR A 82 39.03 48.84 33.28
C TYR A 82 39.61 48.66 34.69
N ASN A 83 40.92 48.87 34.81
CA ASN A 83 41.59 49.00 36.09
C ASN A 83 41.16 50.33 36.70
N TYR A 84 40.30 50.29 37.71
CA TYR A 84 40.11 51.39 38.65
C TYR A 84 40.89 51.05 39.92
N THR A 85 41.99 51.75 40.16
CA THR A 85 42.64 51.78 41.48
C THR A 85 41.80 52.65 42.40
N TYR A 86 41.14 52.00 43.36
CA TYR A 86 40.40 52.64 44.44
C TYR A 86 41.37 52.90 45.60
N ASP A 87 41.58 54.17 45.95
CA ASP A 87 42.35 54.59 47.12
C ASP A 87 41.39 54.79 48.31
N ALA A 88 41.49 53.91 49.31
CA ALA A 88 40.56 53.78 50.43
C ALA A 88 40.89 54.70 51.62
N SER A 89 41.81 55.65 51.47
CA SER A 89 42.38 56.39 52.60
C SER A 89 41.64 57.68 53.00
N ASN A 90 40.50 58.03 52.37
CA ASN A 90 39.85 59.34 52.59
C ASN A 90 38.32 59.33 52.87
N PHE A 91 37.73 58.23 53.37
CA PHE A 91 36.32 58.23 53.80
C PHE A 91 36.12 57.75 55.25
N PRO A 92 35.30 58.45 56.07
CA PRO A 92 34.93 57.96 57.39
C PRO A 92 34.00 56.74 57.27
N PRO A 93 34.09 55.74 58.18
CA PRO A 93 33.33 54.50 58.04
C PRO A 93 31.83 54.77 58.24
N LEU A 94 31.04 54.50 57.19
CA LEU A 94 29.58 54.48 57.28
C LEU A 94 29.11 53.20 58.01
N PRO A 95 28.01 53.28 58.79
CA PRO A 95 27.51 52.15 59.56
C PRO A 95 27.03 51.04 58.62
N HIS A 96 27.40 49.80 58.93
CA HIS A 96 27.02 48.62 58.16
C HIS A 96 25.49 48.47 58.11
N ALA A 97 24.93 48.54 56.90
CA ALA A 97 23.56 48.09 56.67
C ALA A 97 23.49 46.59 56.95
N GLN A 98 22.70 46.19 57.94
CA GLN A 98 22.38 44.79 58.17
C GLN A 98 21.64 44.25 56.94
N SER A 99 22.32 43.42 56.16
CA SER A 99 21.71 42.71 55.05
C SER A 99 20.88 41.54 55.58
N ASN A 100 19.63 41.80 55.96
CA ASN A 100 18.62 40.74 56.07
C ASN A 100 18.19 40.33 54.64
N PHE A 101 19.02 39.52 53.98
CA PHE A 101 18.61 38.75 52.81
C PHE A 101 17.72 37.59 53.27
N ASN A 102 16.46 37.89 53.56
CA ASN A 102 15.44 36.85 53.67
C ASN A 102 14.96 36.55 52.25
N SER A 103 15.48 35.48 51.65
CA SER A 103 15.28 35.04 50.27
C SER A 103 13.87 34.53 49.94
N ASN A 104 12.85 34.84 50.74
CA ASN A 104 11.50 34.30 50.61
C ASN A 104 10.48 35.44 50.47
N ASN A 105 10.63 36.28 49.43
CA ASN A 105 9.60 37.26 49.11
C ASN A 105 8.52 36.56 48.26
N PRO A 106 7.33 36.25 48.81
CA PRO A 106 6.30 35.44 48.13
C PRO A 106 5.81 36.06 46.82
N MET A 107 6.00 37.38 46.65
CA MET A 107 5.71 38.09 45.41
C MET A 107 6.73 37.78 44.30
N MET A 108 8.01 37.61 44.63
CA MET A 108 9.05 37.23 43.65
C MET A 108 8.86 35.79 43.19
N ILE A 109 8.54 34.87 44.11
CA ILE A 109 8.25 33.45 43.78
C ILE A 109 7.05 33.33 42.84
N LYS A 110 5.98 34.13 43.05
CA LYS A 110 4.81 34.15 42.14
C LYS A 110 5.14 34.76 40.78
N LEU A 111 6.07 35.70 40.71
CA LEU A 111 6.54 36.29 39.46
C LEU A 111 7.38 35.29 38.66
N ASP A 112 8.26 34.55 39.34
CA ASP A 112 9.07 33.50 38.73
C ASP A 112 8.17 32.35 38.20
N ASP A 113 7.19 31.89 38.99
CA ASP A 113 6.21 30.87 38.58
C ASP A 113 5.31 31.34 37.41
N LEU A 114 5.01 32.63 37.34
CA LEU A 114 4.29 33.23 36.21
C LEU A 114 5.17 33.25 34.94
N ILE A 115 6.43 33.63 35.07
CA ILE A 115 7.39 33.65 33.96
C ILE A 115 7.60 32.24 33.42
N GLU A 116 7.74 31.24 34.29
CA GLU A 116 7.86 29.83 33.92
C GLU A 116 6.64 29.35 33.13
N LYS A 117 5.42 29.60 33.63
CA LYS A 117 4.17 29.26 32.92
C LYS A 117 4.01 29.99 31.58
N MET A 118 4.41 31.26 31.50
CA MET A 118 4.40 31.99 30.23
C MET A 118 5.40 31.41 29.22
N THR A 119 6.51 30.87 29.72
CA THR A 119 7.52 30.20 28.88
C THR A 119 7.02 28.86 28.36
N GLU A 120 6.35 28.06 29.20
CA GLU A 120 5.67 26.82 28.78
C GLU A 120 4.57 27.10 27.74
N VAL A 121 3.75 28.12 27.95
CA VAL A 121 2.70 28.51 26.97
C VAL A 121 3.32 28.90 25.64
N LYS A 122 4.45 29.61 25.65
CA LYS A 122 5.17 29.97 24.43
C LYS A 122 5.73 28.74 23.70
N GLU A 123 6.28 27.77 24.41
CA GLU A 123 6.75 26.50 23.81
C GLU A 123 5.60 25.66 23.24
N HIS A 124 4.46 25.60 23.95
CA HIS A 124 3.27 24.94 23.44
C HIS A 124 2.73 25.59 22.17
N LEU A 125 2.70 26.93 22.11
CA LEU A 125 2.30 27.66 20.91
C LEU A 125 3.27 27.43 19.74
N ALA A 126 4.58 27.39 20.00
CA ALA A 126 5.57 27.08 18.98
C ALA A 126 5.41 25.65 18.44
N THR A 127 5.19 24.68 19.33
CA THR A 127 4.94 23.28 18.96
C THR A 127 3.64 23.14 18.17
N LEU A 128 2.59 23.86 18.56
CA LEU A 128 1.31 23.87 17.86
C LEU A 128 1.46 24.45 16.44
N ALA A 129 2.22 25.54 16.27
CA ALA A 129 2.49 26.14 14.97
C ALA A 129 3.19 25.15 14.03
N ILE A 130 4.22 24.44 14.52
CA ILE A 130 4.95 23.42 13.74
C ILE A 130 4.02 22.25 13.37
N ASN A 131 3.17 21.81 14.29
CA ASN A 131 2.23 20.73 14.02
C ASN A 131 1.17 21.14 12.99
N ASN A 132 0.73 22.40 13.02
CA ASN A 132 -0.22 22.92 12.04
C ASN A 132 0.40 22.96 10.63
N GLU A 133 1.66 23.40 10.51
CA GLU A 133 2.39 23.38 9.23
C GLU A 133 2.53 21.96 8.67
N LYS A 134 2.88 20.98 9.52
CA LYS A 134 2.94 19.56 9.11
C LYS A 134 1.58 19.01 8.69
N PHE A 135 0.50 19.47 9.33
CA PHE A 135 -0.85 19.06 8.97
C PHE A 135 -1.24 19.62 7.60
N GLU A 136 -0.97 20.90 7.33
CA GLU A 136 -1.21 21.51 6.02
C GLU A 136 -0.43 20.78 4.91
N GLN A 137 0.84 20.45 5.17
CA GLN A 137 1.66 19.69 4.24
C GLN A 137 1.10 18.28 3.99
N PHE A 138 0.63 17.60 5.04
CA PHE A 138 -0.04 16.32 4.91
C PHE A 138 -1.32 16.40 4.05
N ILE A 139 -2.14 17.45 4.22
CA ILE A 139 -3.34 17.65 3.42
C ILE A 139 -2.98 17.86 1.95
N GLN A 140 -1.94 18.65 1.66
CA GLN A 140 -1.46 18.86 0.29
C GLN A 140 -0.96 17.56 -0.34
N ASP A 141 -0.10 16.82 0.35
CA ASP A 141 0.44 15.54 -0.12
C ASP A 141 -0.69 14.53 -0.35
N LYS A 142 -1.68 14.51 0.55
CA LYS A 142 -2.83 13.60 0.43
C LYS A 142 -3.70 13.92 -0.78
N ASN A 143 -3.99 15.20 -1.02
CA ASN A 143 -4.75 15.63 -2.18
C ASN A 143 -4.02 15.28 -3.49
N GLN A 144 -2.71 15.53 -3.56
CA GLN A 144 -1.90 15.16 -4.73
C GLN A 144 -1.91 13.64 -4.99
N HIS A 145 -1.78 12.85 -3.92
CA HIS A 145 -1.83 11.40 -4.04
C HIS A 145 -3.21 10.91 -4.52
N ASP A 146 -4.29 11.52 -4.03
CA ASP A 146 -5.65 11.17 -4.42
C ASP A 146 -5.92 11.53 -5.90
N ASP A 147 -5.40 12.66 -6.37
CA ASP A 147 -5.45 13.04 -7.79
C ASP A 147 -4.69 12.06 -8.69
N LEU A 148 -3.48 11.65 -8.28
CA LEU A 148 -2.70 10.61 -8.98
C LEU A 148 -3.46 9.28 -9.04
N THR A 149 -4.07 8.87 -7.93
CA THR A 149 -4.84 7.63 -7.86
C THR A 149 -6.06 7.70 -8.77
N LYS A 150 -6.74 8.84 -8.82
CA LYS A 150 -7.86 9.07 -9.73
C LYS A 150 -7.45 8.96 -11.20
N GLN A 151 -6.34 9.60 -11.58
CA GLN A 151 -5.79 9.49 -12.94
C GLN A 151 -5.43 8.05 -13.32
N GLN A 152 -4.87 7.27 -12.39
CA GLN A 152 -4.58 5.85 -12.61
C GLN A 152 -5.86 5.03 -12.82
N ILE A 153 -6.91 5.27 -12.03
CA ILE A 153 -8.21 4.62 -12.19
C ILE A 153 -8.81 4.95 -13.56
N ASP A 154 -8.79 6.22 -13.97
CA ASP A 154 -9.32 6.65 -15.26
C ASP A 154 -8.55 5.99 -16.42
N SER A 155 -7.23 5.88 -16.32
CA SER A 155 -6.41 5.16 -17.29
C SER A 155 -6.75 3.68 -17.36
N LEU A 156 -6.95 3.01 -16.22
CA LEU A 156 -7.34 1.60 -16.18
C LEU A 156 -8.72 1.39 -16.81
N LEU A 157 -9.66 2.30 -16.57
CA LEU A 157 -11.02 2.24 -17.11
C LEU A 157 -11.02 2.42 -18.64
N ASN A 158 -10.16 3.29 -19.16
CA ASN A 158 -9.95 3.42 -20.61
C ASN A 158 -9.35 2.14 -21.23
N ASN A 159 -8.36 1.53 -20.56
CA ASN A 159 -7.75 0.28 -21.02
C ASN A 159 -8.75 -0.88 -21.02
N ASP A 160 -9.58 -1.01 -19.97
CA ASP A 160 -10.64 -2.02 -19.90
C ASP A 160 -11.63 -1.88 -21.07
N ASN A 161 -12.04 -0.65 -21.39
CA ASN A 161 -12.90 -0.38 -22.53
C ASN A 161 -12.25 -0.72 -23.87
N ALA A 162 -10.94 -0.49 -24.03
CA ALA A 162 -10.20 -0.88 -25.23
C ALA A 162 -10.15 -2.41 -25.38
N ILE A 163 -9.76 -3.12 -24.31
CA ILE A 163 -9.68 -4.58 -24.29
C ILE A 163 -11.04 -5.21 -24.61
N LYS A 164 -12.14 -4.66 -24.06
CA LYS A 164 -13.49 -5.14 -24.38
C LYS A 164 -13.82 -5.03 -25.87
N LYS A 165 -13.42 -3.93 -26.52
CA LYS A 165 -13.63 -3.75 -27.96
C LYS A 165 -12.82 -4.76 -28.76
N ASP A 166 -11.54 -4.94 -28.40
CA ASP A 166 -10.65 -5.90 -29.05
C ASP A 166 -11.18 -7.34 -28.91
N LEU A 167 -11.68 -7.70 -27.73
CA LEU A 167 -12.26 -9.02 -27.47
C LEU A 167 -13.48 -9.29 -28.38
N VAL A 168 -14.38 -8.30 -28.51
CA VAL A 168 -15.54 -8.40 -29.41
C VAL A 168 -15.10 -8.56 -30.86
N GLN A 169 -14.11 -7.79 -31.30
CA GLN A 169 -13.58 -7.89 -32.66
C GLN A 169 -12.94 -9.25 -32.93
N HIS A 170 -12.14 -9.76 -31.99
CA HIS A 170 -11.53 -11.09 -32.12
C HIS A 170 -12.58 -12.20 -32.13
N SER A 171 -13.62 -12.11 -31.31
CA SER A 171 -14.74 -13.06 -31.33
C SER A 171 -15.41 -13.12 -32.70
N LEU A 172 -15.67 -11.96 -33.31
CA LEU A 172 -16.27 -11.89 -34.66
C LEU A 172 -15.35 -12.48 -35.74
N LEU A 173 -14.04 -12.25 -35.63
CA LEU A 173 -13.06 -12.84 -36.56
C LEU A 173 -13.00 -14.35 -36.44
N ILE A 174 -13.00 -14.88 -35.21
CA ILE A 174 -13.03 -16.33 -34.96
C ILE A 174 -14.31 -16.93 -35.55
N GLU A 175 -15.48 -16.37 -35.25
CA GLU A 175 -16.75 -16.83 -35.80
C GLU A 175 -16.77 -16.79 -37.33
N ARG A 176 -16.21 -15.74 -37.94
CA ARG A 176 -16.09 -15.65 -39.40
C ARG A 176 -15.19 -16.75 -39.96
N HIS A 177 -14.06 -17.03 -39.32
CA HIS A 177 -13.16 -18.10 -39.74
C HIS A 177 -13.82 -19.46 -39.59
N GLU A 178 -14.44 -19.76 -38.45
CA GLU A 178 -15.18 -21.01 -38.24
C GLU A 178 -16.26 -21.20 -39.31
N ASN A 179 -17.03 -20.16 -39.62
CA ASN A 179 -17.99 -20.18 -40.70
C ASN A 179 -17.35 -20.45 -42.07
N MET A 180 -16.21 -19.83 -42.39
CA MET A 180 -15.49 -20.06 -43.64
C MET A 180 -15.00 -21.52 -43.74
N PHE A 181 -14.42 -22.06 -42.66
CA PHE A 181 -13.97 -23.44 -42.64
C PHE A 181 -15.14 -24.43 -42.78
N ILE A 182 -16.19 -24.26 -41.98
CA ILE A 182 -17.33 -25.20 -41.94
C ILE A 182 -18.20 -25.13 -43.19
N LYS A 183 -18.45 -23.93 -43.74
CA LYS A 183 -19.39 -23.74 -44.84
C LYS A 183 -18.75 -23.77 -46.22
N LEU A 184 -17.46 -23.48 -46.33
CA LEU A 184 -16.78 -23.37 -47.62
C LEU A 184 -15.65 -24.38 -47.74
N LEU A 185 -14.63 -24.29 -46.88
CA LEU A 185 -13.40 -25.07 -47.09
C LEU A 185 -13.61 -26.56 -46.90
N ILE A 186 -14.26 -26.99 -45.80
CA ILE A 186 -14.50 -28.40 -45.53
C ILE A 186 -15.35 -29.04 -46.65
N PRO A 187 -16.51 -28.50 -47.05
CA PRO A 187 -17.29 -29.05 -48.17
C PRO A 187 -16.49 -29.10 -49.47
N MET A 188 -15.73 -28.05 -49.79
CA MET A 188 -14.91 -28.03 -51.00
C MET A 188 -13.85 -29.15 -51.00
N PHE A 189 -13.20 -29.41 -49.86
CA PHE A 189 -12.26 -30.52 -49.76
C PHE A 189 -12.94 -31.89 -49.79
N GLU A 190 -14.13 -32.03 -49.19
CA GLU A 190 -14.93 -33.26 -49.28
C GLU A 190 -15.25 -33.59 -50.75
N ASP A 191 -15.66 -32.59 -51.53
CA ASP A 191 -15.95 -32.73 -52.97
C ASP A 191 -14.69 -33.12 -53.76
N LEU A 192 -13.56 -32.44 -53.52
CA LEU A 192 -12.29 -32.74 -54.18
C LEU A 192 -11.80 -34.16 -53.87
N PHE A 193 -11.87 -34.59 -52.61
CA PHE A 193 -11.45 -35.94 -52.23
C PHE A 193 -12.37 -37.01 -52.83
N THR A 194 -13.68 -36.74 -52.88
CA THR A 194 -14.64 -37.63 -53.54
C THR A 194 -14.35 -37.74 -55.04
N LEU A 195 -14.02 -36.63 -55.69
CA LEU A 195 -13.65 -36.60 -57.12
C LEU A 195 -12.36 -37.39 -57.39
N ILE A 196 -11.32 -37.19 -56.58
CA ILE A 196 -10.05 -37.93 -56.71
C ILE A 196 -10.28 -39.43 -56.43
N ALA A 197 -11.07 -39.77 -55.42
CA ALA A 197 -11.43 -41.16 -55.13
C ALA A 197 -12.20 -41.81 -56.28
N GLY A 198 -13.08 -41.06 -56.97
CA GLY A 198 -13.77 -41.53 -58.17
C GLY A 198 -12.82 -41.78 -59.35
N GLN A 199 -11.79 -40.96 -59.51
CA GLN A 199 -10.74 -41.17 -60.52
C GLN A 199 -9.80 -42.34 -60.18
N ASN A 200 -9.70 -42.70 -58.90
CA ASN A 200 -8.88 -43.82 -58.42
C ASN A 200 -9.61 -45.18 -58.52
N GLN A 201 -10.49 -45.33 -59.52
CA GLN A 201 -11.22 -46.57 -59.79
C GLN A 201 -11.06 -46.98 -61.26
N ASP A 202 -10.96 -48.28 -61.52
CA ASP A 202 -11.01 -48.82 -62.86
C ASP A 202 -12.45 -48.79 -63.43
N LYS A 203 -12.61 -49.13 -64.72
CA LYS A 203 -13.93 -49.21 -65.38
C LYS A 203 -14.88 -50.26 -64.76
N ARG A 204 -14.39 -51.10 -63.86
CA ARG A 204 -15.13 -52.14 -63.13
C ARG A 204 -15.37 -51.76 -61.67
N GLY A 205 -14.95 -50.57 -61.22
CA GLY A 205 -15.09 -50.08 -59.85
C GLY A 205 -14.01 -50.57 -58.87
N ASN A 206 -12.96 -51.24 -59.33
CA ASN A 206 -11.86 -51.67 -58.48
C ASN A 206 -10.91 -50.51 -58.18
N THR A 207 -10.43 -50.43 -56.94
CA THR A 207 -9.47 -49.40 -56.52
C THR A 207 -8.13 -49.60 -57.23
N LEU A 208 -7.62 -48.55 -57.89
CA LEU A 208 -6.34 -48.58 -58.59
C LEU A 208 -5.15 -48.45 -57.61
N ASP A 209 -5.23 -47.48 -56.70
CA ASP A 209 -4.25 -47.25 -55.63
C ASP A 209 -4.94 -47.35 -54.26
N ALA A 210 -4.67 -48.45 -53.55
CA ALA A 210 -5.25 -48.71 -52.24
C ALA A 210 -4.70 -47.79 -51.13
N ASP A 211 -3.44 -47.34 -51.23
CA ASP A 211 -2.86 -46.43 -50.24
C ASP A 211 -3.47 -45.03 -50.37
N LEU A 212 -3.60 -44.54 -51.61
CA LEU A 212 -4.26 -43.27 -51.89
C LEU A 212 -5.70 -43.27 -51.37
N LYS A 213 -6.46 -44.34 -51.60
CA LYS A 213 -7.82 -44.48 -51.07
C LYS A 213 -7.84 -44.43 -49.53
N CYS A 214 -6.98 -45.21 -48.88
CA CYS A 214 -6.87 -45.22 -47.41
C CYS A 214 -6.48 -43.85 -46.83
N ARG A 215 -5.66 -43.06 -47.53
CA ARG A 215 -5.31 -41.69 -47.13
C ARG A 215 -6.49 -40.73 -47.29
N LEU A 216 -7.19 -40.77 -48.43
CA LEU A 216 -8.36 -39.92 -48.68
C LEU A 216 -9.48 -40.20 -47.68
N ASP A 217 -9.77 -41.47 -47.39
CA ASP A 217 -10.77 -41.88 -46.40
C ASP A 217 -10.40 -41.35 -44.99
N ARG A 218 -9.12 -41.42 -44.62
CA ARG A 218 -8.63 -40.83 -43.36
C ARG A 218 -8.83 -39.33 -43.29
N TYR A 219 -8.53 -38.59 -44.36
CA TYR A 219 -8.74 -37.13 -44.39
C TYR A 219 -10.21 -36.76 -44.34
N LEU A 220 -11.10 -37.49 -45.04
CA LEU A 220 -12.55 -37.30 -44.97
C LEU A 220 -13.09 -37.53 -43.55
N ILE A 221 -12.62 -38.58 -42.86
CA ILE A 221 -13.01 -38.84 -41.47
C ILE A 221 -12.53 -37.71 -40.53
N GLN A 222 -11.31 -37.20 -40.74
CA GLN A 222 -10.79 -36.08 -39.96
C GLN A 222 -11.62 -34.81 -40.18
N MET A 223 -11.91 -34.45 -41.43
CA MET A 223 -12.75 -33.30 -41.78
C MET A 223 -14.15 -33.39 -41.15
N LYS A 224 -14.77 -34.57 -41.21
CA LYS A 224 -16.09 -34.80 -40.61
C LYS A 224 -16.06 -34.64 -39.08
N LYS A 225 -15.00 -35.11 -38.42
CA LYS A 225 -14.80 -34.89 -36.98
C LYS A 225 -14.62 -33.41 -36.64
N THR A 226 -13.88 -32.66 -37.47
CA THR A 226 -13.69 -31.22 -37.31
C THR A 226 -15.02 -30.46 -37.49
N ARG A 227 -15.82 -30.81 -38.49
CA ARG A 227 -17.14 -30.23 -38.74
C ARG A 227 -18.13 -30.47 -37.60
N GLU A 228 -18.07 -31.64 -36.97
CA GLU A 228 -18.92 -32.01 -35.85
C GLU A 228 -18.43 -31.44 -34.50
N GLY A 229 -17.31 -30.69 -34.47
CA GLY A 229 -16.70 -30.18 -33.23
C GLY A 229 -16.13 -31.28 -32.32
N LYS A 230 -15.91 -32.48 -32.88
CA LYS A 230 -15.47 -33.69 -32.15
C LYS A 230 -13.97 -33.97 -32.26
N SER A 231 -13.24 -33.18 -33.05
CA SER A 231 -11.79 -33.14 -32.99
C SER A 231 -11.36 -32.25 -31.82
N CYS A 232 -10.61 -32.81 -30.87
CA CYS A 232 -10.04 -32.09 -29.75
C CYS A 232 -9.38 -30.78 -30.19
N LEU A 233 -9.66 -29.72 -29.43
CA LEU A 233 -8.81 -28.55 -29.35
C LEU A 233 -7.44 -28.98 -28.81
N ILE A 234 -6.41 -28.59 -29.57
CA ILE A 234 -4.95 -28.68 -29.32
C ILE A 234 -4.33 -30.05 -29.60
#